data_AF-A0A9D3Y4F1-F1
#
_entry.id   AF-A0A9D3Y4F1-F1
#
_cell.length_a   1.000
_cell.length_b   1.000
_cell.length_c   1.000
_cell.angle_alpha   90.00
_cell.angle_beta   90.00
_cell.angle_gamma   90.00
#
_symmetry.space_group_name_H-M   'P 1'
#
loop_
_entity.id
_entity.type
_entity.pdbx_description
1 polymer ?
#
loop_
_entity_poly.entity_id
_entity_poly.type
_entity_poly.pdbx_seq_one_letter_code
_entity_poly.pdbx_strand_id
1 'polypeptide(L)'
;MSDFGLLDTSDSVHLECIRYCFLPVNSKDLNEVCNIWNTHRVRRNNRISCPAGKSEVLFFQPEVYGARDYKIPLVDNRDLNDVEREHSQRPPELGVSQEFLTIARAGVGDLNLQYPPRNREEGTELFAAITMHIEHLV
;
A
#
# COMPACT_ATOMS: atom_id res chain seq x y z
N MET A 1 1.94 15.51 13.93
CA MET A 1 3.33 15.06 14.12
C MET A 1 4.28 16.15 13.68
N SER A 2 4.19 16.63 12.43
CA SER A 2 4.94 17.81 11.97
C SER A 2 4.60 19.09 12.74
N ASP A 3 3.32 19.38 12.94
CA ASP A 3 2.88 20.58 13.69
C ASP A 3 3.34 20.62 15.16
N PHE A 4 3.77 19.47 15.69
CA PHE A 4 4.28 19.33 17.06
C PHE A 4 5.81 19.21 17.11
N GLY A 5 6.50 19.37 15.98
CA GLY A 5 7.97 19.23 15.88
C GLY A 5 8.48 17.79 16.02
N LEU A 6 7.60 16.78 15.96
CA LEU A 6 7.96 15.36 16.11
C LEU A 6 8.34 14.68 14.78
N LEU A 7 8.05 15.32 13.65
CA LEU A 7 8.34 14.81 12.31
C LEU A 7 9.01 15.91 11.50
N ASP A 8 10.30 15.71 11.21
CA ASP A 8 10.99 16.49 10.18
C ASP A 8 10.79 15.82 8.82
N THR A 9 10.06 16.47 7.92
CA THR A 9 9.81 15.95 6.56
C THR A 9 10.99 16.14 5.62
N SER A 10 12.03 16.87 6.05
CA SER A 10 13.28 17.00 5.31
C SER A 10 14.29 15.91 5.68
N ASP A 11 14.07 15.20 6.78
CA ASP A 11 14.89 14.07 7.23
C ASP A 11 14.42 12.76 6.58
N SER A 12 15.33 12.08 5.87
CA SER A 12 15.04 10.82 5.19
C SER A 12 14.70 9.67 6.15
N VAL A 13 15.34 9.61 7.31
CA VAL A 13 15.06 8.59 8.35
C VAL A 13 13.66 8.77 8.90
N HIS A 14 13.25 10.01 9.16
CA HIS A 14 11.88 10.29 9.62
C HIS A 14 10.84 9.88 8.56
N LEU A 15 11.11 10.14 7.28
CA LEU A 15 10.23 9.69 6.19
C LEU A 15 10.17 8.16 6.09
N GLU A 16 11.27 7.46 6.34
CA GLU A 16 11.30 5.99 6.39
C GLU A 16 10.55 5.44 7.62
N CYS A 17 10.68 6.08 8.80
CA CYS A 17 9.86 5.80 9.97
C CYS A 17 8.36 5.93 9.67
N ILE A 18 7.95 7.00 8.98
CA ILE A 18 6.54 7.18 8.58
C ILE A 18 6.08 6.02 7.69
N ARG A 19 6.86 5.64 6.68
CA ARG A 19 6.50 4.53 5.79
C ARG A 19 6.40 3.20 6.56
N TYR A 20 7.41 2.88 7.37
CA TYR A 20 7.45 1.65 8.14
C TYR A 20 6.26 1.50 9.09
N CYS A 21 5.87 2.59 9.75
CA CYS A 21 4.81 2.58 10.76
C CYS A 21 3.41 2.67 10.15
N PHE A 22 3.21 3.45 9.09
CA PHE A 22 1.86 3.74 8.59
C PHE A 22 1.51 3.05 7.28
N LEU A 23 2.48 2.62 6.48
CA LEU A 23 2.18 1.95 5.21
C LEU A 23 1.41 0.63 5.40
N PRO A 24 1.65 -0.20 6.45
CA PRO A 24 0.82 -1.39 6.70
C PRO A 24 -0.66 -1.05 6.96
N VAL A 25 -0.92 -0.01 7.77
CA VAL A 25 -2.27 0.48 8.08
C VAL A 25 -2.94 1.01 6.81
N ASN A 26 -2.25 1.90 6.10
CA ASN A 26 -2.76 2.48 4.85
C ASN A 26 -3.02 1.40 3.79
N SER A 27 -2.13 0.41 3.66
CA SER A 27 -2.29 -0.67 2.69
C SER A 27 -3.53 -1.51 3.00
N LYS A 28 -3.78 -1.80 4.28
CA LYS A 28 -5.00 -2.50 4.71
C LYS A 28 -6.26 -1.71 4.32
N ASP A 29 -6.30 -0.42 4.66
CA ASP A 29 -7.46 0.43 4.38
C ASP A 29 -7.70 0.60 2.87
N LEU A 30 -6.63 0.80 2.09
CA LEU A 30 -6.70 0.89 0.63
C LEU A 30 -7.18 -0.42 0.00
N ASN A 31 -6.70 -1.57 0.48
CA ASN A 31 -7.15 -2.88 0.01
C ASN A 31 -8.64 -3.11 0.32
N GLU A 32 -9.12 -2.66 1.48
CA GLU A 32 -10.54 -2.70 1.82
C GLU A 32 -11.37 -1.84 0.87
N VAL A 33 -10.95 -0.61 0.60
CA VAL A 33 -11.60 0.27 -0.37
C VAL A 33 -11.63 -0.35 -1.77
N CYS A 34 -10.51 -0.91 -2.22
CA CYS A 34 -10.44 -1.63 -3.50
C CYS A 34 -11.43 -2.80 -3.52
N ASN A 35 -11.48 -3.60 -2.47
CA ASN A 35 -12.41 -4.73 -2.37
C ASN A 35 -13.87 -4.26 -2.43
N ILE A 36 -14.24 -3.24 -1.64
CA ILE A 36 -15.58 -2.67 -1.66
C ILE A 36 -15.90 -2.17 -3.07
N TRP A 37 -15.02 -1.39 -3.69
CA TRP A 37 -15.27 -0.80 -4.99
C TRP A 37 -15.39 -1.84 -6.11
N ASN A 38 -14.55 -2.87 -6.07
CA ASN A 38 -14.54 -3.93 -7.07
C ASN A 38 -15.77 -4.84 -6.97
N THR A 39 -16.25 -5.13 -5.75
CA THR A 39 -17.35 -6.06 -5.49
C THR A 39 -18.72 -5.38 -5.43
N HIS A 40 -18.77 -4.09 -5.11
CA HIS A 40 -20.01 -3.32 -5.02
C HIS A 40 -20.67 -3.21 -6.39
N ARG A 41 -22.00 -3.41 -6.42
CA ARG A 41 -22.79 -3.26 -7.64
C ARG A 41 -23.21 -1.81 -7.85
N VAL A 42 -22.60 -1.14 -8.81
CA VAL A 42 -23.03 0.18 -9.28
C VAL A 42 -24.40 0.06 -9.94
N ARG A 43 -25.36 0.86 -9.48
CA ARG A 43 -26.73 0.88 -10.01
C ARG A 43 -26.79 1.59 -11.35
N ARG A 44 -27.66 1.10 -12.24
CA ARG A 44 -27.91 1.75 -13.52
C ARG A 44 -28.61 3.10 -13.30
N ASN A 45 -28.07 4.13 -13.93
CA ASN A 45 -28.69 5.46 -13.98
C ASN A 45 -28.96 5.82 -15.45
N ASN A 46 -30.24 5.97 -15.81
CA ASN A 46 -30.63 6.27 -17.19
C ASN A 46 -30.29 7.71 -17.63
N ARG A 47 -29.83 8.57 -16.71
CA ARG A 47 -29.45 9.96 -16.99
C ARG A 47 -27.96 10.14 -17.26
N ILE A 48 -27.14 9.11 -17.04
CA ILE A 48 -25.67 9.20 -17.17
C ILE A 48 -25.19 7.98 -17.95
N SER A 49 -24.30 8.21 -18.92
CA SER A 49 -23.62 7.12 -19.63
C SER A 49 -22.50 6.54 -18.76
N CYS A 50 -22.88 5.84 -17.69
CA CYS A 50 -21.95 5.14 -16.80
C CYS A 50 -22.25 3.63 -16.82
N PRO A 51 -21.23 2.75 -16.97
CA PRO A 51 -21.41 1.31 -16.85
C PRO A 51 -22.03 0.94 -15.50
N ALA A 52 -23.05 0.08 -15.54
CA ALA A 52 -23.71 -0.45 -14.35
C ALA A 52 -23.34 -1.92 -14.17
N GLY A 53 -23.20 -2.37 -12.94
CA GLY A 53 -22.73 -3.72 -12.65
C GLY A 53 -21.68 -3.73 -11.54
N LYS A 54 -21.03 -4.88 -11.34
CA LYS A 54 -19.86 -5.00 -10.46
C LYS A 54 -18.60 -4.77 -11.27
N SER A 55 -17.72 -3.89 -10.82
CA SER A 55 -16.49 -3.53 -11.55
C SER A 55 -15.63 -4.74 -11.85
N GLU A 56 -15.49 -5.66 -10.90
CA GLU A 56 -14.75 -6.91 -11.07
C GLU A 56 -15.32 -7.75 -12.23
N VAL A 57 -16.64 -7.95 -12.27
CA VAL A 57 -17.29 -8.73 -13.34
C VAL A 57 -17.22 -8.00 -14.67
N LEU A 58 -17.41 -6.68 -14.68
CA LEU A 58 -17.28 -5.86 -15.90
C LEU A 58 -15.88 -5.95 -16.51
N PHE A 59 -14.85 -6.08 -15.69
CA PHE A 59 -13.47 -6.21 -16.14
C PHE A 59 -13.15 -7.66 -16.57
N PHE A 60 -13.45 -8.66 -15.75
CA PHE A 60 -13.04 -10.04 -15.99
C PHE A 60 -13.96 -10.81 -16.94
N GLN A 61 -15.26 -10.48 -16.99
CA GLN A 61 -16.29 -11.18 -17.76
C GLN A 61 -17.30 -10.20 -18.39
N PRO A 62 -16.86 -9.29 -19.26
CA PRO A 62 -17.71 -8.24 -19.82
C PRO A 62 -18.95 -8.79 -20.58
N GLU A 63 -18.84 -9.96 -21.18
CA GLU A 63 -19.93 -10.69 -21.86
C GLU A 63 -21.16 -10.93 -20.99
N VAL A 64 -21.01 -11.04 -19.66
CA VAL A 64 -22.15 -11.14 -18.72
C VAL A 64 -23.08 -9.92 -18.79
N TYR A 65 -22.54 -8.77 -19.20
CA TYR A 65 -23.27 -7.52 -19.39
C TYR A 65 -23.52 -7.18 -20.88
N GLY A 66 -23.31 -8.14 -21.79
CA GLY A 66 -23.43 -7.92 -23.23
C GLY A 66 -22.33 -7.02 -23.80
N ALA A 67 -21.22 -6.85 -23.06
CA ALA A 67 -20.03 -6.16 -23.53
C ALA A 67 -19.01 -7.17 -24.10
N ARG A 68 -17.82 -6.68 -24.47
CA ARG A 68 -16.76 -7.47 -25.09
C ARG A 68 -15.44 -7.21 -24.38
N ASP A 69 -14.61 -8.24 -24.24
CA ASP A 69 -13.24 -8.10 -23.77
C ASP A 69 -12.34 -7.49 -24.86
N TYR A 70 -11.64 -6.41 -24.49
CA TYR A 70 -10.68 -5.70 -25.33
C TYR A 70 -9.24 -5.83 -24.81
N LYS A 71 -8.98 -6.68 -23.80
CA LYS A 71 -7.64 -6.96 -23.32
C LYS A 71 -6.78 -7.51 -24.44
N ILE A 72 -5.53 -7.05 -24.49
CA ILE A 72 -4.51 -7.53 -25.42
C ILE A 72 -3.71 -8.61 -24.67
N PRO A 73 -3.67 -9.87 -25.15
CA PRO A 73 -2.85 -10.89 -24.52
C PRO A 73 -1.37 -10.52 -24.65
N LEU A 74 -0.57 -10.94 -23.68
CA LEU A 74 0.89 -10.79 -23.79
C LEU A 74 1.43 -11.57 -25.00
N VAL A 75 2.40 -10.97 -25.68
CA VAL A 75 3.10 -11.57 -26.81
C VAL A 75 4.19 -12.53 -26.26
N ASP A 76 4.32 -13.70 -26.88
CA ASP A 76 5.40 -14.70 -26.68
C ASP A 76 5.43 -15.48 -25.35
N ASN A 77 4.30 -16.03 -24.88
CA ASN A 77 4.21 -16.85 -23.65
C ASN A 77 4.82 -16.19 -22.39
N ARG A 78 5.15 -14.89 -22.45
CA ARG A 78 5.72 -14.15 -21.34
C ARG A 78 4.67 -14.00 -20.26
N ASP A 79 5.11 -14.14 -19.02
CA ASP A 79 4.30 -13.82 -17.86
C ASP A 79 4.42 -12.31 -17.54
N LEU A 80 3.37 -11.74 -16.95
CA LEU A 80 3.38 -10.37 -16.43
C LEU A 80 4.56 -10.14 -15.47
N ASN A 81 4.95 -11.17 -14.70
CA ASN A 81 6.10 -11.12 -13.80
C ASN A 81 7.44 -10.86 -14.53
N ASP A 82 7.61 -11.37 -15.75
CA ASP A 82 8.81 -11.14 -16.55
C ASP A 82 8.86 -9.73 -17.10
N VAL A 83 7.72 -9.24 -17.59
CA VAL A 83 7.55 -7.86 -18.09
C VAL A 83 7.76 -6.86 -16.95
N GLU A 84 7.22 -7.13 -15.76
CA GLU A 84 7.44 -6.32 -14.57
C GLU A 84 8.92 -6.24 -14.20
N ARG A 85 9.63 -7.37 -14.20
CA ARG A 85 11.07 -7.40 -13.90
C ARG A 85 11.92 -6.65 -14.93
N GLU A 86 11.52 -6.67 -16.20
CA GLU A 86 12.24 -6.01 -17.30
C GLU A 86 12.00 -4.49 -17.34
N HIS A 87 10.77 -4.05 -17.09
CA HIS A 87 10.35 -2.67 -17.32
C HIS A 87 10.02 -1.87 -16.06
N SER A 88 9.98 -2.51 -14.90
CA SER A 88 9.68 -1.87 -13.63
C SER A 88 10.78 -2.15 -12.61
N GLN A 89 10.96 -1.21 -11.69
CA GLN A 89 11.73 -1.45 -10.48
C GLN A 89 10.74 -1.79 -9.37
N ARG A 90 10.83 -3.00 -8.82
CA ARG A 90 10.01 -3.36 -7.67
C ARG A 90 10.40 -2.43 -6.52
N PRO A 91 9.45 -1.68 -5.93
CA PRO A 91 9.78 -0.83 -4.81
C PRO A 91 10.32 -1.69 -3.65
N PRO A 92 11.26 -1.17 -2.84
CA PRO A 92 11.72 -1.84 -1.63
C PRO A 92 10.56 -2.25 -0.71
N GLU A 93 10.78 -3.23 0.16
CA GLU A 93 9.79 -3.61 1.16
C GLU A 93 9.40 -2.37 1.98
N LEU A 94 8.10 -2.09 2.06
CA LEU A 94 7.53 -0.90 2.69
C LEU A 94 8.02 0.46 2.12
N GLY A 95 8.73 0.45 1.00
CA GLY A 95 9.34 1.64 0.41
C GLY A 95 10.43 2.28 1.28
N VAL A 96 11.10 1.49 2.13
CA VAL A 96 12.23 1.92 2.99
C VAL A 96 13.53 1.25 2.54
N SER A 97 14.67 1.82 2.94
CA SER A 97 15.99 1.23 2.66
C SER A 97 16.18 -0.10 3.43
N GLN A 98 17.08 -0.96 2.94
CA GLN A 98 17.35 -2.24 3.61
C GLN A 98 18.11 -2.04 4.93
N GLU A 99 18.94 -1.01 4.99
CA GLU A 99 19.67 -0.57 6.18
C GLU A 99 18.68 -0.15 7.26
N PHE A 100 17.76 0.76 6.94
CA PHE A 100 16.70 1.18 7.86
C PHE A 100 15.84 0.01 8.31
N LEU A 101 15.41 -0.85 7.39
CA LEU A 101 14.54 -1.98 7.72
C LEU A 101 15.19 -2.92 8.74
N THR A 102 16.49 -3.14 8.62
CA THR A 102 17.28 -3.95 9.57
C THR A 102 17.25 -3.32 10.97
N ILE A 103 17.52 -2.02 11.06
CA ILE A 103 17.54 -1.27 12.33
C ILE A 103 16.15 -1.20 12.95
N ALA A 104 15.12 -0.88 12.17
CA ALA A 104 13.74 -0.78 12.63
C ALA A 104 13.22 -2.12 13.15
N ARG A 105 13.53 -3.24 12.48
CA ARG A 105 13.17 -4.60 12.95
C ARG A 105 13.89 -4.97 14.24
N ALA A 106 15.17 -4.62 14.36
CA ALA A 106 15.92 -4.80 15.60
C ALA A 106 15.28 -3.99 16.74
N GLY A 107 14.98 -2.71 16.52
CA GLY A 107 14.32 -1.87 17.50
C GLY A 107 12.93 -2.36 17.93
N VAL A 108 12.12 -2.88 16.98
CA VAL A 108 10.84 -3.53 17.30
C VAL A 108 11.05 -4.73 18.23
N GLY A 109 12.07 -5.56 17.97
CA GLY A 109 12.40 -6.72 18.79
C GLY A 109 12.90 -6.33 20.18
N ASP A 110 13.85 -5.40 20.25
CA ASP A 110 14.50 -4.96 21.50
C ASP A 110 13.52 -4.29 22.46
N LEU A 111 12.58 -3.51 21.91
CA LEU A 111 11.54 -2.81 22.68
C LEU A 111 10.26 -3.64 22.85
N ASN A 112 10.23 -4.88 22.33
CA ASN A 112 9.07 -5.78 22.36
C ASN A 112 7.77 -5.10 21.86
N LEU A 113 7.88 -4.36 20.75
CA LEU A 113 6.78 -3.61 20.15
C LEU A 113 5.90 -4.51 19.28
N GLN A 114 4.62 -4.19 19.23
CA GLN A 114 3.70 -4.86 18.31
C GLN A 114 3.92 -4.37 16.88
N TYR A 115 4.11 -5.32 15.95
CA TYR A 115 4.22 -5.04 14.52
C TYR A 115 3.52 -6.12 13.68
N PRO A 116 2.80 -5.77 12.59
CA PRO A 116 2.48 -4.41 12.14
C PRO A 116 1.43 -3.73 13.04
N PRO A 117 1.39 -2.39 13.08
CA PRO A 117 0.34 -1.68 13.81
C PRO A 117 -1.02 -1.87 13.14
N ARG A 118 -2.09 -1.90 13.94
CA ARG A 118 -3.45 -2.21 13.48
C ARG A 118 -4.28 -0.99 13.08
N ASN A 119 -3.91 0.18 13.60
CA ASN A 119 -4.62 1.44 13.46
C ASN A 119 -3.63 2.61 13.53
N ARG A 120 -4.16 3.82 13.38
CA ARG A 120 -3.36 5.06 13.38
C ARG A 120 -2.69 5.32 14.73
N GLU A 121 -3.37 4.98 15.83
CA GLU A 121 -2.89 5.19 17.19
C GLU A 121 -1.64 4.33 17.45
N GLU A 122 -1.73 3.02 17.17
CA GLU A 122 -0.59 2.09 17.24
C GLU A 122 0.53 2.49 16.28
N GLY A 123 0.20 2.99 15.09
CA GLY A 123 1.21 3.51 14.16
C GLY A 123 1.95 4.74 14.70
N THR A 124 1.26 5.59 15.46
CA THR A 124 1.83 6.79 16.09
C THR A 124 2.73 6.42 17.27
N GLU A 125 2.31 5.45 18.08
CA GLU A 125 3.11 4.90 19.19
C GLU A 125 4.39 4.23 18.66
N LEU A 126 4.25 3.38 17.63
CA LEU A 126 5.37 2.74 16.96
C LEU A 126 6.36 3.75 16.38
N PHE A 127 5.85 4.80 15.71
CA PHE A 127 6.69 5.87 15.16
C PHE A 127 7.52 6.55 16.25
N ALA A 128 6.89 6.94 17.36
CA ALA A 128 7.59 7.60 18.45
C ALA A 128 8.68 6.69 19.04
N ALA A 129 8.36 5.42 19.29
CA ALA A 129 9.31 4.47 19.87
C ALA A 129 10.52 4.19 18.96
N ILE A 130 10.28 3.96 17.66
CA ILE A 130 11.34 3.67 16.69
C ILE A 130 12.20 4.91 16.41
N THR A 131 11.59 6.09 16.29
CA THR A 131 12.35 7.32 16.04
C THR A 131 13.28 7.62 17.22
N MET A 132 12.78 7.54 18.46
CA MET A 132 13.62 7.68 19.67
C MET A 132 14.74 6.62 19.71
N HIS A 133 14.44 5.37 19.38
CA HIS A 133 15.45 4.31 19.39
C HIS A 133 16.57 4.57 18.36
N ILE A 134 16.22 5.01 17.15
CA ILE A 134 17.20 5.31 16.10
C ILE A 134 18.03 6.54 16.46
N GLU A 135 17.42 7.58 17.02
CA GLU A 135 18.14 8.77 17.50
C GLU A 135 19.16 8.44 18.61
N HIS A 136 18.94 7.39 19.40
CA HIS A 136 19.90 6.94 20.41
C HIS A 136 21.08 6.14 19.85
N LEU A 137 21.00 5.67 18.60
CA LEU A 137 22.05 4.89 17.94
C LEU A 137 23.02 5.74 17.11
N VAL A 138 22.69 7.02 16.88
CA VAL A 138 23.46 8.00 16.09
C VAL A 138 24.12 9.02 17.02
#